data_AF-A0A951KQU2-F1
#
_entry.id   AF-A0A951KQU2-F1
#
_cell.length_a   1.000
_cell.length_b   1.000
_cell.length_c   1.000
_cell.angle_alpha   90.00
_cell.angle_beta   90.00
_cell.angle_gamma   90.00
#
_symmetry.space_group_name_H-M   'P 1'
#
loop_
_entity.id
_entity.type
_entity.pdbx_description
1 polymer ?
#
loop_
_entity_poly.entity_id
_entity_poly.type
_entity_poly.pdbx_seq_one_letter_code
_entity_poly.pdbx_strand_id
1 'polypeptide(L)'
;MHHSEIWEDINTAVHRAVRDRLFELHDHDLIEQSDGLLANLPTMGGQQPTTALLLRRYHTQLHQELCADSQPRTNFELLEDELRELTRAVIVTIDADEGISVDNAVLLALILHKQGLANFCARP
;
A
#
# COMPACT_ATOMS: atom_id res chain seq x y z
N MET A 1 0.62 -23.24 4.76
CA MET A 1 1.89 -22.77 5.36
C MET A 1 2.37 -21.43 4.81
N HIS A 2 1.92 -20.95 3.64
CA HIS A 2 2.40 -19.66 3.08
C HIS A 2 1.75 -18.40 3.71
N HIS A 3 0.52 -18.49 4.23
CA HIS A 3 -0.15 -17.34 4.84
C HIS A 3 0.53 -16.80 6.10
N SER A 4 1.24 -17.64 6.86
CA SER A 4 1.94 -17.22 8.08
C SER A 4 3.22 -16.44 7.78
N GLU A 5 3.94 -16.80 6.71
CA GLU A 5 5.21 -16.15 6.33
C GLU A 5 4.96 -14.73 5.82
N ILE A 6 3.99 -14.55 4.91
CA ILE A 6 3.62 -13.22 4.40
C ILE A 6 3.15 -12.29 5.53
N TRP A 7 2.41 -12.82 6.50
CA TRP A 7 1.97 -12.02 7.64
C TRP A 7 3.13 -11.57 8.53
N GLU A 8 4.12 -12.43 8.75
CA GLU A 8 5.34 -12.08 9.49
C GLU A 8 6.19 -11.05 8.76
N ASP A 9 6.29 -11.16 7.43
CA ASP A 9 6.98 -10.19 6.58
C ASP A 9 6.30 -8.82 6.64
N ILE A 10 4.96 -8.76 6.54
CA ILE A 10 4.19 -7.52 6.70
C ILE A 10 4.45 -6.89 8.07
N ASN A 11 4.38 -7.68 9.15
CA ASN A 11 4.61 -7.17 10.50
C ASN A 11 6.01 -6.59 10.65
N THR A 12 7.01 -7.28 10.12
CA THR A 12 8.41 -6.85 10.17
C THR A 12 8.63 -5.57 9.37
N ALA A 13 8.08 -5.49 8.16
CA ALA A 13 8.21 -4.33 7.29
C ALA A 13 7.49 -3.10 7.85
N VAL A 14 6.26 -3.26 8.36
CA VAL A 14 5.50 -2.17 9.00
C VAL A 14 6.23 -1.68 10.26
N HIS A 15 6.68 -2.59 11.13
CA HIS A 15 7.41 -2.21 12.33
C HIS A 15 8.70 -1.44 11.98
N ARG A 16 9.43 -1.89 10.95
CA ARG A 16 10.61 -1.17 10.44
C ARG A 16 10.23 0.22 9.93
N ALA A 17 9.18 0.34 9.13
CA ALA A 17 8.74 1.62 8.57
C ALA A 17 8.33 2.63 9.66
N VAL A 18 7.65 2.17 10.72
CA VAL A 18 7.31 3.03 11.86
C VAL A 18 8.56 3.41 12.66
N ARG A 19 9.45 2.47 12.94
CA ARG A 19 10.73 2.75 13.62
C ARG A 19 11.59 3.76 12.86
N ASP A 20 11.64 3.61 11.54
CA ASP A 20 12.41 4.46 10.62
C ASP A 20 11.64 5.76 10.27
N ARG A 21 10.45 5.96 10.84
CA ARG A 21 9.59 7.15 10.74
C ARG A 21 9.20 7.51 9.31
N LEU A 22 8.97 6.51 8.47
CA LEU A 22 8.57 6.75 7.08
C LEU A 22 7.24 7.50 6.96
N PHE A 23 6.36 7.40 7.97
CA PHE A 23 5.11 8.16 8.05
C PHE A 23 5.33 9.68 8.20
N GLU A 24 6.51 10.13 8.63
CA GLU A 24 6.87 11.55 8.73
C GLU A 24 7.35 12.14 7.39
N LEU A 25 7.72 11.29 6.41
CA LEU A 25 8.20 11.73 5.11
C LEU A 25 7.11 12.46 4.30
N HIS A 26 7.52 13.30 3.34
CA HIS A 26 6.55 13.92 2.45
C HIS A 26 6.08 12.93 1.38
N ASP A 27 4.87 13.16 0.83
CA ASP A 27 4.30 12.33 -0.24
C ASP A 27 5.28 12.14 -1.41
N HIS A 28 6.01 13.19 -1.78
CA HIS A 28 6.96 13.12 -2.88
C HIS A 28 8.13 12.16 -2.61
N ASP A 29 8.63 12.11 -1.37
CA ASP A 29 9.74 11.21 -0.98
C ASP A 29 9.26 9.76 -0.97
N LEU A 30 8.02 9.53 -0.49
CA LEU A 30 7.42 8.19 -0.49
C LEU A 30 7.17 7.69 -1.91
N ILE A 31 6.69 8.56 -2.81
CA ILE A 31 6.48 8.24 -4.22
C ILE A 31 7.82 7.95 -4.90
N GLU A 32 8.84 8.78 -4.70
CA GLU A 32 10.17 8.56 -5.30
C GLU A 32 10.79 7.23 -4.84
N GLN A 33 10.69 6.92 -3.55
CA GLN A 33 11.17 5.64 -3.03
C GLN A 33 10.39 4.45 -3.60
N SER A 34 9.06 4.56 -3.70
CA SER A 34 8.21 3.51 -4.26
C SER A 34 8.48 3.30 -5.76
N ASP A 35 8.56 4.38 -6.54
CA ASP A 35 8.95 4.33 -7.96
C ASP A 35 10.34 3.71 -8.15
N GLY A 36 11.29 4.00 -7.24
CA GLY A 36 12.61 3.41 -7.23
C GLY A 36 12.59 1.88 -7.01
N LEU A 37 11.71 1.36 -6.15
CA LEU A 37 11.52 -0.08 -5.98
C LEU A 37 10.83 -0.72 -7.19
N LEU A 38 9.84 -0.02 -7.76
CA LEU A 38 9.08 -0.45 -8.94
C LEU A 38 9.93 -0.48 -10.22
N ALA A 39 11.04 0.27 -10.27
CA ALA A 39 11.94 0.28 -11.42
C ALA A 39 12.47 -1.11 -11.81
N ASN A 40 12.50 -2.06 -10.86
CA ASN A 40 12.98 -3.43 -11.09
C ASN A 40 11.89 -4.37 -11.62
N LEU A 41 10.63 -3.94 -11.65
CA LEU A 41 9.52 -4.75 -12.14
C LEU A 41 9.44 -4.70 -13.68
N PRO A 42 8.90 -5.76 -14.31
CA PRO A 42 8.61 -5.74 -15.74
C PRO A 42 7.62 -4.61 -16.08
N THR A 43 7.72 -4.12 -17.32
CA THR A 43 6.82 -3.06 -17.81
C THR A 43 5.37 -3.51 -17.84
N MET A 44 4.47 -2.67 -17.34
CA MET A 44 3.03 -2.89 -17.37
C MET A 44 2.43 -2.17 -18.58
N GLY A 45 1.91 -2.92 -19.55
CA GLY A 45 1.31 -2.34 -20.76
C GLY A 45 2.28 -1.50 -21.60
N GLY A 46 3.58 -1.83 -21.56
CA GLY A 46 4.63 -1.11 -22.29
C GLY A 46 5.14 0.17 -21.59
N GLN A 47 4.72 0.43 -20.36
CA GLN A 47 5.21 1.53 -19.53
C GLN A 47 5.90 1.01 -18.27
N GLN A 48 6.88 1.76 -17.76
CA GLN A 48 7.48 1.44 -16.46
C GLN A 48 6.41 1.61 -15.38
N PRO A 49 6.23 0.63 -14.48
CA PRO A 49 5.34 0.81 -13.34
C PRO A 49 5.80 1.96 -12.46
N THR A 50 4.81 2.78 -12.07
CA THR A 50 4.95 3.84 -11.08
C THR A 50 3.85 3.70 -10.04
N THR A 51 4.07 4.27 -8.87
CA THR A 51 3.11 4.42 -7.79
C THR A 51 1.79 4.97 -8.31
N ALA A 52 1.84 6.05 -9.10
CA ALA A 52 0.66 6.67 -9.68
C ALA A 52 -0.08 5.74 -10.65
N LEU A 53 0.65 4.98 -11.47
CA LEU A 53 0.06 4.01 -12.39
C LEU A 53 -0.64 2.88 -11.63
N LEU A 54 0.01 2.32 -10.61
CA LEU A 54 -0.52 1.24 -9.78
C LEU A 54 -1.77 1.66 -9.01
N LEU A 55 -1.69 2.77 -8.27
CA LEU A 55 -2.84 3.28 -7.50
C LEU A 55 -4.03 3.59 -8.41
N ARG A 56 -3.79 4.09 -9.63
CA ARG A 56 -4.86 4.31 -10.61
C ARG A 56 -5.43 3.01 -11.17
N ARG A 57 -4.57 2.04 -11.52
CA ARG A 57 -4.97 0.77 -12.14
C ARG A 57 -5.77 -0.11 -11.16
N TYR A 58 -5.36 -0.10 -9.90
CA TYR A 58 -5.92 -0.94 -8.83
C TYR A 58 -6.87 -0.20 -7.90
N HIS A 59 -7.22 1.06 -8.22
CA HIS A 59 -8.07 1.90 -7.39
C HIS A 59 -9.36 1.19 -6.98
N THR A 60 -10.09 0.64 -7.95
CA THR A 60 -11.38 -0.01 -7.73
C THR A 60 -11.27 -1.23 -6.82
N GLN A 61 -10.24 -2.04 -7.02
CA GLN A 61 -10.01 -3.25 -6.22
C GLN A 61 -9.58 -2.88 -4.79
N LEU A 62 -8.68 -1.90 -4.63
CA LEU A 62 -8.29 -1.37 -3.32
C LEU A 62 -9.48 -0.76 -2.59
N HIS A 63 -10.34 -0.03 -3.31
CA HIS A 63 -11.58 0.54 -2.77
C HIS A 63 -12.52 -0.56 -2.28
N GLN A 64 -12.73 -1.61 -3.07
CA GLN A 64 -13.55 -2.75 -2.67
C GLN A 64 -12.99 -3.48 -1.45
N GLU A 65 -11.67 -3.57 -1.33
CA GLU A 65 -10.99 -4.25 -0.23
C GLU A 65 -11.04 -3.44 1.08
N LEU A 66 -10.85 -2.13 0.99
CA LEU A 66 -10.71 -1.24 2.15
C LEU A 66 -12.02 -0.56 2.59
N CYS A 67 -12.97 -0.42 1.67
CA CYS A 67 -14.17 0.39 1.87
C CYS A 67 -15.44 -0.47 1.83
N ALA A 68 -16.46 -0.01 2.56
CA ALA A 68 -17.84 -0.48 2.50
C ALA A 68 -18.77 0.74 2.59
N ASP A 69 -19.72 0.86 1.68
CA ASP A 69 -20.68 1.99 1.63
C ASP A 69 -20.02 3.38 1.69
N SER A 70 -18.90 3.54 0.97
CA SER A 70 -18.07 4.78 0.93
C SER A 70 -17.41 5.16 2.26
N GLN A 71 -17.32 4.22 3.20
CA GLN A 71 -16.62 4.39 4.48
C GLN A 71 -15.52 3.33 4.64
N PRO A 72 -14.48 3.61 5.43
CA PRO A 72 -13.50 2.60 5.81
C PRO A 72 -14.19 1.42 6.51
N ARG A 73 -13.83 0.19 6.15
CA ARG A 73 -14.37 -1.03 6.80
C ARG A 73 -14.00 -1.14 8.28
N THR A 74 -12.86 -0.57 8.63
CA THR A 74 -12.28 -0.63 9.96
C THR A 74 -11.83 0.77 10.37
N ASN A 75 -12.11 1.12 11.62
CA ASN A 75 -11.53 2.30 12.26
C ASN A 75 -10.30 1.86 13.04
N PHE A 76 -9.18 2.53 12.83
CA PHE A 76 -7.91 2.21 13.50
C PHE A 76 -7.59 3.29 14.54
N GLU A 77 -7.14 2.85 15.71
CA GLU A 77 -6.66 3.74 16.77
C GLU A 77 -5.13 3.92 16.74
N LEU A 78 -4.42 2.93 16.18
CA LEU A 78 -2.96 2.90 16.10
C LEU A 78 -2.51 2.94 14.65
N LEU A 79 -1.50 3.76 14.38
CA LEU A 79 -0.86 3.88 13.06
C LEU A 79 -0.35 2.52 12.56
N GLU A 80 0.29 1.72 13.42
CA GLU A 80 0.81 0.40 13.03
C GLU A 80 -0.31 -0.55 12.58
N ASP A 81 -1.47 -0.50 13.21
CA ASP A 81 -2.61 -1.36 12.84
C ASP A 81 -3.21 -0.93 11.51
N GLU A 82 -3.35 0.38 11.29
CA GLU A 82 -3.78 0.94 10.01
C GLU A 82 -2.80 0.57 8.89
N LEU A 83 -1.51 0.80 9.09
CA LEU A 83 -0.48 0.49 8.09
C LEU A 83 -0.40 -1.01 7.79
N ARG A 84 -0.58 -1.88 8.79
CA ARG A 84 -0.65 -3.33 8.59
C ARG A 84 -1.81 -3.72 7.70
N GLU A 85 -2.99 -3.17 7.95
CA GLU A 85 -4.18 -3.48 7.16
C GLU A 85 -4.11 -2.89 5.74
N LEU A 86 -3.60 -1.66 5.58
CA LEU A 86 -3.35 -1.06 4.27
C LEU A 86 -2.31 -1.86 3.48
N THR A 87 -1.21 -2.28 4.12
CA THR A 87 -0.17 -3.10 3.47
C THR A 87 -0.74 -4.45 3.04
N ARG A 88 -1.53 -5.09 3.89
CA ARG A 88 -2.23 -6.34 3.56
C ARG A 88 -3.16 -6.16 2.35
N ALA A 89 -3.96 -5.10 2.33
CA ALA A 89 -4.87 -4.81 1.23
C ALA A 89 -4.11 -4.58 -0.08
N VAL A 90 -2.98 -3.85 -0.04
CA VAL A 90 -2.11 -3.63 -1.19
C VAL A 90 -1.52 -4.93 -1.71
N ILE A 91 -0.99 -5.81 -0.84
CA ILE A 91 -0.46 -7.11 -1.25
C ILE A 91 -1.56 -7.95 -1.89
N VAL A 92 -2.70 -8.11 -1.22
CA VAL A 92 -3.81 -8.93 -1.73
C VAL A 92 -4.31 -8.43 -3.09
N THR A 93 -4.28 -7.11 -3.30
CA THR A 93 -4.81 -6.49 -4.53
C THR A 93 -3.81 -6.46 -5.68
N ILE A 94 -2.53 -6.17 -5.39
CA ILE A 94 -1.52 -5.84 -6.41
C ILE A 94 -0.48 -6.95 -6.57
N ASP A 95 -0.07 -7.62 -5.49
CA ASP A 95 1.00 -8.62 -5.54
C ASP A 95 0.64 -9.82 -6.44
N ALA A 96 -0.63 -10.24 -6.40
CA ALA A 96 -1.12 -11.35 -7.20
C ALA A 96 -0.92 -11.16 -8.71
N ASP A 97 -0.93 -9.91 -9.19
CA ASP A 97 -0.83 -9.57 -10.60
C ASP A 97 0.55 -9.07 -11.00
N GLU A 98 1.25 -8.35 -10.11
CA GLU A 98 2.41 -7.55 -10.47
C GLU A 98 3.71 -7.92 -9.71
N GLY A 99 3.64 -8.78 -8.68
CA GLY A 99 4.81 -9.26 -7.93
C GLY A 99 5.55 -8.18 -7.14
N ILE A 100 4.80 -7.28 -6.49
CA ILE A 100 5.38 -6.19 -5.70
C ILE A 100 6.01 -6.72 -4.39
N SER A 101 7.12 -6.12 -3.96
CA SER A 101 7.70 -6.46 -2.65
C SER A 101 6.84 -5.92 -1.49
N VAL A 102 6.97 -6.55 -0.31
CA VAL A 102 6.33 -6.08 0.92
C VAL A 102 6.77 -4.64 1.26
N ASP A 103 8.05 -4.31 1.08
CA ASP A 103 8.55 -2.95 1.32
C ASP A 103 7.85 -1.92 0.41
N ASN A 104 7.61 -2.27 -0.87
CA ASN A 104 6.88 -1.39 -1.76
C ASN A 104 5.40 -1.30 -1.39
N ALA A 105 4.79 -2.40 -0.92
CA ALA A 105 3.43 -2.38 -0.39
C ALA A 105 3.28 -1.46 0.83
N VAL A 106 4.29 -1.42 1.71
CA VAL A 106 4.31 -0.50 2.86
C VAL A 106 4.39 0.96 2.40
N LEU A 107 5.20 1.28 1.38
CA LEU A 107 5.25 2.64 0.83
C LEU A 107 3.91 3.07 0.23
N LEU A 108 3.25 2.19 -0.53
CA LEU A 108 1.91 2.43 -1.04
C LEU A 108 0.87 2.61 0.08
N ALA A 109 0.96 1.81 1.14
CA ALA A 109 0.12 1.95 2.33
C ALA A 109 0.32 3.30 3.03
N LEU A 110 1.56 3.77 3.16
CA LEU A 110 1.87 5.09 3.73
C LEU A 110 1.29 6.23 2.90
N ILE A 111 1.33 6.11 1.57
CA ILE A 111 0.72 7.09 0.65
C ILE A 111 -0.81 7.11 0.82
N LEU A 112 -1.45 5.95 0.90
CA LEU A 112 -2.90 5.84 1.14
C LEU A 112 -3.28 6.42 2.52
N HIS A 113 -2.50 6.13 3.55
CA HIS A 113 -2.66 6.69 4.89
C HIS A 113 -2.62 8.23 4.86
N LYS A 114 -1.62 8.81 4.17
CA LYS A 114 -1.49 10.28 4.06
C LYS A 114 -2.61 10.96 3.28
N GLN A 115 -3.13 10.30 2.25
CA GLN A 115 -4.31 10.79 1.52
C GLN A 115 -5.57 10.76 2.41
N GLY A 116 -5.55 9.94 3.46
CA GLY A 116 -6.62 9.74 4.40
C GLY A 116 -7.61 8.70 3.88
N LEU A 117 -7.73 7.57 4.58
CA LEU A 117 -8.57 6.46 4.15
C LEU A 117 -10.05 6.87 3.97
N ALA A 118 -10.55 7.78 4.81
CA ALA A 118 -11.90 8.33 4.64
C ALA A 118 -12.07 9.10 3.32
N ASN A 119 -11.06 9.88 2.90
CA ASN A 119 -11.09 10.62 1.63
C ASN A 119 -10.98 9.67 0.43
N PHE A 120 -10.17 8.61 0.57
CA PHE A 120 -10.06 7.55 -0.43
C PHE A 120 -11.41 6.84 -0.59
N CYS A 121 -12.04 6.40 0.49
CA CYS A 121 -13.33 5.70 0.43
C CYS A 121 -14.49 6.57 -0.07
N ALA A 122 -14.43 7.89 0.13
CA ALA A 122 -15.44 8.83 -0.37
C ALA A 122 -15.42 9.00 -1.90
N ARG A 123 -14.39 8.50 -2.59
CA ARG A 123 -14.23 8.60 -4.05
C ARG A 123 -14.16 7.19 -4.64
N PRO A 124 -15.26 6.62 -5.16
CA PRO A 124 -15.27 5.31 -5.79
C PRO A 124 -14.57 5.31 -7.17
#